data_AF-A0A958HJ22-F1
#
_entry.id   AF-A0A958HJ22-F1
#
_cell.length_a   1.000
_cell.length_b   1.000
_cell.length_c   1.000
_cell.angle_alpha   90.00
_cell.angle_beta   90.00
_cell.angle_gamma   90.00
#
_symmetry.space_group_name_H-M   'P 1'
#
loop_
_entity.id
_entity.type
_entity.pdbx_description
1 polymer ?
#
loop_
_entity_poly.entity_id
_entity_poly.type
_entity_poly.pdbx_seq_one_letter_code
_entity_poly.pdbx_strand_id
1 'polypeptide(L)'
;MLSSIVLALSIFLAVLSGMPTTPAAQAPAAPATTFTVNSTDDADDGACNAAHCSLREAINAANATAGADSIVFNIPGSGVRKILPTSSLPALTGQINLDGLTQPG
;
A
#
# COMPACT_ATOMS: atom_id res chain seq x y z
N MET A 1 -1.61 -48.01 -58.55
CA MET A 1 -1.72 -46.53 -58.42
C MET A 1 -2.10 -46.27 -56.96
N LEU A 2 -1.11 -45.92 -56.14
CA LEU A 2 -0.97 -44.54 -55.65
C LEU A 2 -2.18 -44.20 -54.75
N SER A 3 -2.14 -44.28 -53.43
CA SER A 3 -1.28 -43.56 -52.47
C SER A 3 -1.61 -44.18 -51.08
N SER A 4 -0.72 -44.66 -50.19
CA SER A 4 0.57 -44.16 -49.69
C SER A 4 0.57 -42.65 -49.41
N ILE A 5 0.94 -42.28 -48.17
CA ILE A 5 1.26 -40.91 -47.70
C ILE A 5 -0.02 -40.16 -47.28
N VAL A 6 -0.31 -39.82 -46.02
CA VAL A 6 0.46 -39.07 -45.00
C VAL A 6 -0.07 -39.54 -43.61
N LEU A 7 0.65 -40.32 -42.81
CA LEU A 7 1.69 -39.92 -41.86
C LEU A 7 1.18 -39.00 -40.71
N ALA A 8 1.27 -39.54 -39.50
CA ALA A 8 1.26 -38.83 -38.21
C ALA A 8 -0.07 -38.20 -37.76
N LEU A 9 -1.05 -39.04 -37.41
CA LEU A 9 -1.90 -38.68 -36.26
C LEU A 9 -1.03 -38.84 -35.01
N SER A 10 -0.16 -37.86 -34.80
CA SER A 10 0.72 -37.76 -33.65
C SER A 10 -0.14 -37.92 -32.41
N ILE A 11 0.13 -39.00 -31.68
CA ILE A 11 -0.28 -39.17 -30.29
C ILE A 11 0.29 -37.96 -29.55
N PHE A 12 -0.49 -36.89 -29.45
CA PHE A 12 -0.23 -35.85 -28.49
C PHE A 12 -0.73 -36.40 -27.16
N LEU A 13 0.07 -37.29 -26.58
CA LEU A 13 0.06 -37.53 -25.15
C LEU A 13 0.64 -36.27 -24.50
N ALA A 14 -0.13 -35.19 -24.53
CA ALA A 14 0.01 -34.17 -23.52
C ALA A 14 -0.57 -34.79 -22.25
N VAL A 15 0.28 -35.52 -21.53
CA VAL A 15 0.20 -35.48 -20.07
C VAL A 15 0.35 -34.01 -19.70
N LEU A 16 -0.77 -33.28 -19.72
CA LEU A 16 -0.97 -32.10 -18.90
C LEU A 16 -1.08 -32.64 -17.48
N SER A 17 0.06 -33.15 -16.98
CA SER A 17 0.28 -33.45 -15.58
C SER A 17 -0.13 -32.20 -14.84
N GLY A 18 -1.28 -32.29 -14.17
CA GLY A 18 -1.89 -31.21 -13.42
C GLY A 18 -0.83 -30.58 -12.56
N MET A 19 -0.35 -29.41 -12.98
CA MET A 19 0.43 -28.55 -12.11
C MET A 19 -0.51 -28.29 -10.93
N PRO A 20 -0.19 -28.74 -9.71
CA PRO A 20 -0.92 -28.25 -8.57
C PRO A 20 -0.70 -26.74 -8.61
N THR A 21 -1.71 -25.98 -9.00
CA THR A 21 -1.82 -24.59 -8.61
C THR A 21 -2.01 -24.64 -7.11
N THR A 22 -0.93 -24.91 -6.37
CA THR A 22 -0.87 -24.56 -4.96
C THR A 22 -1.31 -23.11 -4.93
N PRO A 23 -2.48 -22.79 -4.33
CA PRO A 23 -2.78 -21.41 -4.05
C PRO A 23 -1.55 -20.89 -3.33
N ALA A 24 -0.89 -19.87 -3.88
CA ALA A 24 0.09 -19.14 -3.10
C ALA A 24 -0.69 -18.75 -1.84
N ALA A 25 -0.40 -19.42 -0.72
CA ALA A 25 -1.07 -19.16 0.53
C ALA A 25 -0.87 -17.66 0.73
N GLN A 26 -1.95 -16.89 0.62
CA GLN A 26 -1.90 -15.47 0.94
C GLN A 26 -1.38 -15.43 2.36
N ALA A 27 -0.13 -15.01 2.52
CA ALA A 27 0.41 -14.74 3.83
C ALA A 27 -0.61 -13.81 4.51
N PRO A 28 -0.93 -14.03 5.80
CA PRO A 28 -1.86 -13.16 6.51
C PRO A 28 -1.47 -11.70 6.22
N ALA A 29 -2.39 -10.93 5.68
CA ALA A 29 -2.13 -9.51 5.44
C ALA A 29 -1.74 -8.89 6.78
N ALA A 30 -0.57 -8.25 6.82
CA ALA A 30 -0.14 -7.54 8.01
C ALA A 30 -1.20 -6.49 8.39
N PRO A 31 -1.42 -6.24 9.69
CA PRO A 31 -2.46 -5.33 10.14
C PRO A 31 -2.24 -3.93 9.54
N ALA A 32 -3.24 -3.40 8.86
CA ALA A 32 -3.23 -2.04 8.34
C ALA A 32 -3.67 -1.06 9.44
N THR A 33 -2.92 0.02 9.60
CA THR A 33 -3.19 1.09 10.54
C THR A 33 -3.53 2.39 9.81
N THR A 34 -4.30 3.26 10.47
CA THR A 34 -4.67 4.58 9.95
C THR A 34 -4.13 5.66 10.85
N PHE A 35 -3.27 6.52 10.31
CA PHE A 35 -2.71 7.70 10.98
C PHE A 35 -3.43 8.95 10.49
N THR A 36 -3.93 9.76 11.43
CA THR A 36 -4.70 10.96 11.11
C THR A 36 -3.88 12.20 11.41
N VAL A 37 -3.45 12.90 10.36
CA VAL A 37 -2.79 14.20 10.47
C VAL A 37 -3.82 15.23 10.93
N ASN A 38 -3.58 15.85 12.09
CA ASN A 38 -4.47 16.84 12.70
C ASN A 38 -3.81 18.20 12.96
N SER A 39 -2.50 18.33 12.67
CA SER A 39 -1.77 19.60 12.74
C SER A 39 -1.18 20.01 11.40
N THR A 40 -1.01 21.33 11.22
CA THR A 40 -0.30 21.92 10.06
C THR A 40 1.18 22.19 10.31
N ASP A 41 1.63 22.09 11.56
CA ASP A 41 3.04 22.25 11.89
C ASP A 41 3.88 21.06 11.39
N ASP A 42 5.21 21.20 11.49
CA ASP A 42 6.19 20.15 11.17
C ASP A 42 6.90 19.66 12.44
N ALA A 43 6.21 19.70 13.59
CA ALA A 43 6.75 19.19 14.84
C ALA A 43 6.76 17.65 14.84
N ASP A 44 7.67 17.08 15.63
CA ASP A 44 7.79 15.64 15.84
C ASP A 44 8.03 15.42 17.33
N ASP A 45 6.95 15.14 18.07
CA ASP A 45 6.99 14.76 19.48
C ASP A 45 7.16 13.25 19.68
N GLY A 46 7.21 12.50 18.56
CA GLY A 46 7.38 11.06 18.51
C GLY A 46 6.07 10.28 18.59
N ALA A 47 4.90 10.93 18.64
CA ALA A 47 3.62 10.24 18.79
C ALA A 47 2.50 10.86 17.95
N CYS A 48 2.11 10.19 16.85
CA CYS A 48 0.88 10.52 16.14
C CYS A 48 -0.35 10.08 16.94
N ASN A 49 -1.03 11.01 17.59
CA ASN A 49 -2.19 10.74 18.45
C ASN A 49 -3.31 11.80 18.28
N ALA A 50 -4.37 11.69 19.09
CA ALA A 50 -5.53 12.58 18.99
C ALA A 50 -5.24 14.05 19.38
N ALA A 51 -4.22 14.29 20.20
CA ALA A 51 -3.82 15.64 20.62
C ALA A 51 -2.96 16.33 19.57
N HIS A 52 -2.04 15.60 18.95
CA HIS A 52 -1.15 16.10 17.91
C HIS A 52 -0.67 14.97 17.00
N CYS A 53 -0.67 15.23 15.71
CA CYS A 53 -0.07 14.40 14.68
C CYS A 53 0.18 15.27 13.43
N SER A 54 1.44 15.59 13.20
CA SER A 54 1.94 16.23 11.99
C SER A 54 2.09 15.23 10.84
N LEU A 55 2.28 15.74 9.63
CA LEU A 55 2.57 14.88 8.47
C LEU A 55 3.87 14.07 8.66
N ARG A 56 4.87 14.65 9.34
CA ARG A 56 6.14 13.96 9.62
C ARG A 56 5.93 12.79 10.58
N GLU A 57 5.17 13.00 11.64
CA GLU A 57 4.85 11.96 12.62
C GLU A 57 4.02 10.84 12.01
N ALA A 58 3.03 11.17 11.18
CA ALA A 58 2.24 10.18 10.47
C ALA A 58 3.12 9.31 9.54
N ILE A 59 4.08 9.91 8.83
CA ILE A 59 5.04 9.18 8.00
C ILE A 59 5.95 8.29 8.85
N ASN A 60 6.50 8.81 9.95
CA ASN A 60 7.36 8.05 10.85
C ASN A 60 6.63 6.85 11.45
N ALA A 61 5.39 7.06 11.90
CA ALA A 61 4.55 6.01 12.47
C ALA A 61 4.19 4.95 11.42
N ALA A 62 3.79 5.36 10.20
CA ALA A 62 3.48 4.45 9.10
C ALA A 62 4.70 3.65 8.61
N ASN A 63 5.90 4.25 8.64
CA ASN A 63 7.13 3.54 8.32
C ASN A 63 7.54 2.54 9.42
N ALA A 64 7.12 2.76 10.67
CA ALA A 64 7.40 1.89 11.81
C ALA A 64 6.39 0.74 11.94
N THR A 65 5.24 0.82 11.26
CA THR A 65 4.25 -0.25 11.20
C THR A 65 4.45 -1.16 10.00
N ALA A 66 4.16 -2.45 10.19
CA ALA A 66 4.13 -3.42 9.11
C ALA A 66 2.69 -3.53 8.62
N GLY A 67 2.44 -3.21 7.35
CA GLY A 67 1.08 -3.21 6.82
C GLY A 67 0.94 -2.38 5.57
N ALA A 68 -0.27 -2.42 5.01
CA ALA A 68 -0.72 -1.46 4.01
C ALA A 68 -1.39 -0.29 4.75
N ASP A 69 -0.57 0.60 5.31
CA ASP A 69 -1.04 1.67 6.19
C ASP A 69 -1.65 2.84 5.41
N SER A 70 -2.48 3.63 6.07
CA SER A 70 -3.10 4.82 5.50
C SER A 70 -2.80 6.06 6.33
N ILE A 71 -2.47 7.15 5.65
CA ILE A 71 -2.34 8.48 6.23
C ILE A 71 -3.49 9.32 5.70
N VAL A 72 -4.34 9.81 6.59
CA VAL A 72 -5.52 10.64 6.32
C VAL A 72 -5.38 11.98 7.03
N PHE A 73 -6.23 12.95 6.69
CA PHE A 73 -6.17 14.33 7.17
C PHE A 73 -7.48 14.73 7.84
N ASN A 74 -7.38 15.28 9.04
CA ASN A 74 -8.49 15.86 9.79
C ASN A 74 -7.99 17.07 10.59
N ILE A 75 -7.43 18.05 9.86
CA ILE A 75 -6.86 19.26 10.45
C ILE A 75 -8.02 20.23 10.76
N PRO A 76 -8.16 20.73 12.00
CA PRO A 76 -9.22 21.67 12.35
C PRO A 76 -9.14 22.99 11.57
N GLY A 77 -10.30 23.58 11.31
CA GLY A 77 -10.45 24.86 10.62
C GLY A 77 -11.04 24.71 9.21
N SER A 78 -11.33 25.84 8.58
CA SER A 78 -11.96 25.90 7.26
C SER A 78 -10.98 26.29 6.15
N GLY A 79 -11.23 25.78 4.95
CA GLY A 79 -10.50 26.09 3.73
C GLY A 79 -9.20 25.30 3.57
N VAL A 80 -8.44 25.63 2.52
CA VAL A 80 -7.20 24.89 2.19
C VAL A 80 -6.19 24.97 3.33
N ARG A 81 -5.78 23.81 3.85
CA ARG A 81 -4.73 23.71 4.86
C ARG A 81 -3.38 23.57 4.17
N LYS A 82 -2.40 24.37 4.61
CA LYS A 82 -1.04 24.32 4.07
C LYS A 82 -0.13 23.77 5.15
N ILE A 83 0.58 22.71 4.80
CA ILE A 83 1.65 22.13 5.61
C ILE A 83 2.96 22.55 4.96
N LEU A 84 3.83 23.20 5.72
CA LEU A 84 5.14 23.67 5.26
C LEU A 84 6.22 22.91 6.05
N PRO A 85 6.72 21.78 5.52
CA PRO A 85 7.85 21.09 6.13
C PRO A 85 9.06 22.03 6.21
N THR A 86 9.73 22.05 7.36
CA THR A 86 10.94 22.84 7.61
C THR A 86 12.20 22.17 7.04
N SER A 87 12.11 20.88 6.75
CA SER A 87 13.14 20.05 6.15
C SER A 87 12.50 18.97 5.28
N SER A 88 13.30 18.21 4.53
CA SER A 88 12.79 17.08 3.75
C SER A 88 12.01 16.10 4.64
N LEU A 89 10.83 15.70 4.21
CA LEU A 89 10.06 14.66 4.89
C LEU A 89 10.81 13.32 4.79
N PRO A 90 10.63 12.42 5.78
CA PRO A 90 11.15 11.07 5.68
C PRO A 90 10.59 10.38 4.42
N ALA A 91 11.39 9.52 3.79
CA ALA A 91 10.91 8.73 2.67
C ALA A 91 9.84 7.73 3.13
N LEU A 92 8.85 7.45 2.27
CA LEU A 92 7.89 6.37 2.51
C LEU A 92 8.58 5.03 2.23
N THR A 93 8.78 4.20 3.24
CA THR A 93 9.50 2.92 3.13
C THR A 93 8.58 1.71 3.05
N GLY A 94 7.31 1.87 3.42
CA GLY A 94 6.29 0.82 3.38
C GLY A 94 5.24 1.01 2.28
N GLN A 95 4.27 0.11 2.24
CA GLN A 95 3.06 0.29 1.44
C GLN A 95 2.14 1.28 2.16
N ILE A 96 2.22 2.56 1.78
CA ILE A 96 1.50 3.64 2.45
C ILE A 96 0.54 4.31 1.45
N ASN A 97 -0.74 4.37 1.81
CA ASN A 97 -1.76 5.15 1.12
C ASN A 97 -1.87 6.54 1.75
N LEU A 98 -1.51 7.59 1.01
CA LEU A 98 -1.63 8.97 1.48
C LEU A 98 -2.86 9.63 0.84
N ASP A 99 -3.93 9.78 1.62
CA ASP A 99 -5.20 10.30 1.13
C ASP A 99 -5.47 11.73 1.63
N GLY A 100 -5.02 12.72 0.86
CA GLY A 100 -5.26 14.14 1.10
C GLY A 100 -6.70 14.62 0.90
N LEU A 101 -7.61 13.77 0.40
CA LEU A 101 -9.02 14.12 0.15
C LEU A 101 -9.91 13.94 1.37
N THR A 102 -9.37 13.31 2.43
CA THR A 102 -10.08 13.09 3.69
C THR A 102 -10.22 14.34 4.55
N GLN A 103 -9.48 15.41 4.24
CA GLN A 103 -9.55 16.69 4.95
C GLN A 103 -10.97 17.30 4.88
N PRO A 104 -11.62 17.53 6.03
CA PRO A 104 -12.87 18.28 6.05
C PRO A 104 -12.68 19.74 5.60
N GLY A 105 -13.64 20.25 4.85
CA GLY A 105 -13.60 21.58 4.20
C GLY A 105 -13.76 22.75 5.15
#